data_AF-A0A7W5V248-F1
#
_entry.id   AF-A0A7W5V248-F1
#
_cell.length_a   1.000
_cell.length_b   1.000
_cell.length_c   1.000
_cell.angle_alpha   90.00
_cell.angle_beta   90.00
_cell.angle_gamma   90.00
#
_symmetry.space_group_name_H-M   'P 1'
#
loop_
_entity.id
_entity.type
_entity.pdbx_description
1 polymer ?
#
loop_
_entity_poly.entity_id
_entity_poly.type
_entity_poly.pdbx_seq_one_letter_code
_entity_poly.pdbx_strand_id
1 'polypeptide(L)'
;MTVYDRWHKSRPKPGAAVVYLAAACGLRGGEIFGLELDQIDLDRREVDISQQLVCVNGRKPYLGPPKTRTSARTIELPDLVCKALREHLKRFAIVEQEIDDETDPRKPLRRTAKLLFTTNLLLPMHRATWSHIWSPAARTAGIPPRIGLHCLRHYFATLLIHKGASVKTVQLALGHSTPMVTLNTYIGE
;
A
#
# COMPACT_ATOMS: atom_id res chain seq x y z
N MET A 1 30.14 5.70 -20.57
CA MET A 1 29.35 4.99 -19.54
C MET A 1 29.08 5.96 -18.40
N THR A 2 27.90 6.57 -18.36
CA THR A 2 27.62 7.75 -17.52
C THR A 2 27.28 7.37 -16.08
N VAL A 3 27.36 8.34 -15.16
CA VAL A 3 26.95 8.19 -13.75
C VAL A 3 25.49 7.72 -13.62
N TYR A 4 24.66 7.99 -14.64
CA TYR A 4 23.27 7.53 -14.76
C TYR A 4 23.12 6.01 -14.92
N ASP A 5 24.04 5.34 -15.63
CA ASP A 5 24.00 3.88 -15.80
C ASP A 5 24.37 3.12 -14.51
N ARG A 6 25.09 3.77 -13.60
CA ARG A 6 25.48 3.22 -12.29
C ARG A 6 24.31 3.24 -11.28
N TRP A 7 23.31 4.10 -11.47
CA TRP A 7 22.16 4.29 -10.58
C TRP A 7 21.15 3.13 -10.59
N HIS A 8 21.02 2.40 -11.70
CA HIS A 8 19.96 1.40 -11.87
C HIS A 8 20.30 -0.01 -11.38
N LYS A 9 21.56 -0.29 -11.01
CA LYS A 9 22.03 -1.67 -10.76
C LYS A 9 22.29 -2.07 -9.30
N SER A 10 22.15 -1.19 -8.30
CA SER A 10 22.66 -1.55 -6.95
C SER A 10 21.79 -1.24 -5.74
N ARG A 11 20.53 -0.80 -5.90
CA ARG A 11 19.60 -0.78 -4.77
C ARG A 11 18.37 -1.64 -5.03
N PRO A 12 18.06 -2.62 -4.14
CA PRO A 12 16.76 -3.24 -4.19
C PRO A 12 15.69 -2.13 -4.08
N LYS A 13 14.58 -2.28 -4.80
CA LYS A 13 13.47 -1.33 -4.77
C LYS A 13 12.45 -1.84 -3.74
N PRO A 14 11.76 -0.97 -2.99
CA PRO A 14 10.82 -1.37 -1.94
C PRO A 14 9.56 -2.08 -2.48
N GLY A 15 9.52 -2.33 -3.79
CA GLY A 15 8.32 -2.70 -4.51
C GLY A 15 7.79 -4.09 -4.21
N ALA A 16 8.59 -5.04 -3.72
CA ALA A 16 8.08 -6.36 -3.38
C ALA A 16 7.03 -6.29 -2.24
N ALA A 17 7.36 -5.63 -1.13
CA ALA A 17 6.43 -5.48 0.00
C ALA A 17 5.16 -4.71 -0.41
N VAL A 18 5.30 -3.61 -1.15
CA VAL A 18 4.15 -2.84 -1.68
C VAL A 18 3.25 -3.72 -2.57
N VAL A 19 3.83 -4.50 -3.48
CA VAL A 19 3.08 -5.40 -4.38
C VAL A 19 2.36 -6.47 -3.59
N TYR A 20 3.01 -7.11 -2.62
CA TYR A 20 2.39 -8.17 -1.82
C TYR A 20 1.30 -7.64 -0.89
N LEU A 21 1.46 -6.47 -0.28
CA LEU A 21 0.39 -5.85 0.50
C LEU A 21 -0.85 -5.56 -0.37
N ALA A 22 -0.66 -5.15 -1.63
CA ALA A 22 -1.78 -4.94 -2.55
C ALA A 22 -2.39 -6.27 -3.05
N ALA A 23 -1.56 -7.24 -3.45
CA ALA A 23 -2.00 -8.46 -4.13
C ALA A 23 -2.42 -9.61 -3.19
N ALA A 24 -1.89 -9.65 -1.97
CA ALA A 24 -2.12 -10.74 -1.02
C ALA A 24 -2.93 -10.30 0.22
N CYS A 25 -2.98 -9.00 0.53
CA CYS A 25 -3.79 -8.45 1.61
C CYS A 25 -4.87 -7.47 1.09
N GLY A 26 -4.86 -7.17 -0.21
CA GLY A 26 -5.87 -6.33 -0.84
C GLY A 26 -5.80 -4.86 -0.43
N LEU A 27 -4.72 -4.32 0.13
CA LEU A 27 -4.71 -2.92 0.60
C LEU A 27 -4.81 -1.90 -0.55
N ARG A 28 -5.42 -0.74 -0.27
CA ARG A 28 -5.42 0.42 -1.18
C ARG A 28 -4.05 1.09 -1.16
N GLY A 29 -3.66 1.74 -2.27
CA GLY A 29 -2.38 2.44 -2.33
C GLY A 29 -2.20 3.52 -1.24
N GLY A 30 -3.25 4.27 -0.91
CA GLY A 30 -3.21 5.23 0.20
C GLY A 30 -3.02 4.57 1.57
N GLU A 31 -3.64 3.41 1.80
CA GLU A 31 -3.44 2.61 3.02
C GLU A 31 -1.97 2.16 3.10
N ILE A 32 -1.45 1.55 2.03
CA ILE A 32 -0.05 1.08 1.97
C ILE A 32 0.93 2.21 2.25
N PHE A 33 0.79 3.34 1.56
CA PHE A 33 1.71 4.46 1.70
C PHE A 33 1.52 5.28 2.97
N GLY A 34 0.40 5.10 3.67
CA GLY A 34 0.15 5.67 4.99
C GLY A 34 0.62 4.78 6.14
N LEU A 35 1.11 3.57 5.86
CA LEU A 35 1.58 2.66 6.91
C LEU A 35 2.80 3.22 7.63
N GLU A 36 2.74 3.20 8.95
CA GLU A 36 3.86 3.43 9.85
C GLU A 36 4.41 2.11 10.39
N LEU A 37 5.67 2.15 10.85
CA LEU A 37 6.33 0.98 11.44
C LEU A 37 5.52 0.37 12.58
N ASP A 38 4.97 1.22 13.45
CA ASP A 38 4.25 0.80 14.66
C ASP A 38 2.89 0.15 14.35
N GLN A 39 2.42 0.22 13.10
CA GLN A 39 1.19 -0.45 12.64
C GLN A 39 1.42 -1.90 12.20
N ILE A 40 2.67 -2.39 12.21
CA ILE A 40 3.00 -3.75 11.77
C ILE A 40 3.54 -4.56 12.94
N ASP A 41 2.83 -5.62 13.28
CA ASP A 41 3.27 -6.64 14.22
C ASP A 41 3.67 -7.89 13.43
N LEU A 42 4.96 -8.09 13.19
CA LEU A 42 5.48 -9.23 12.44
C LEU A 42 5.51 -10.53 13.25
N ASP A 43 5.37 -10.46 14.56
CA ASP A 43 5.36 -11.62 15.45
C ASP A 43 3.95 -12.20 15.51
N ARG A 44 2.94 -11.33 15.65
CA ARG A 44 1.52 -11.69 15.51
C ARG A 44 1.08 -11.82 14.05
N ARG A 45 1.91 -11.37 13.11
CA ARG A 45 1.60 -11.30 11.66
C ARG A 45 0.33 -10.50 11.42
N GLU A 46 0.25 -9.30 11.98
CA GLU A 46 -0.90 -8.42 11.84
C GLU A 46 -0.45 -7.05 11.32
N VAL A 47 -1.33 -6.40 10.56
CA VAL A 47 -1.19 -4.99 10.19
C VAL A 47 -2.46 -4.24 10.58
N ASP A 48 -2.30 -3.13 11.30
CA ASP A 48 -3.38 -2.21 11.61
C ASP A 48 -3.55 -1.18 10.49
N ILE A 49 -4.74 -1.18 9.87
CA ILE A 49 -5.11 -0.20 8.85
C ILE A 49 -6.00 0.85 9.52
N SER A 50 -5.38 1.81 10.18
CA SER A 50 -6.09 2.90 10.89
C SER A 50 -5.97 4.27 10.22
N GLN A 51 -5.16 4.40 9.16
CA GLN A 51 -4.95 5.64 8.42
C GLN A 51 -4.62 5.42 6.94
N GLN A 52 -4.52 6.51 6.17
CA GLN A 52 -4.02 6.50 4.80
C GLN A 52 -3.21 7.76 4.49
N LEU A 53 -2.27 7.66 3.56
CA LEU A 53 -1.62 8.82 2.97
C LEU A 53 -2.55 9.43 1.91
N VAL A 54 -3.00 10.66 2.17
CA VAL A 54 -3.86 11.43 1.28
C VAL A 54 -2.99 12.35 0.41
N CYS A 55 -3.28 12.37 -0.89
CA CYS A 55 -2.62 13.24 -1.86
C CYS A 55 -3.70 14.04 -2.60
N VAL A 56 -3.69 15.37 -2.42
CA VAL A 56 -4.59 16.31 -3.10
C VAL A 56 -3.74 17.25 -3.94
N ASN A 57 -4.22 17.60 -5.13
CA ASN A 57 -3.49 18.50 -6.02
C ASN A 57 -3.24 19.85 -5.32
N GLY A 58 -2.01 20.36 -5.41
CA GLY A 58 -1.61 21.61 -4.75
C GLY A 58 -1.38 21.54 -3.24
N ARG A 59 -1.56 20.36 -2.60
CA ARG A 59 -1.31 20.15 -1.17
C ARG A 59 -0.19 19.14 -0.96
N LYS A 60 0.64 19.35 0.07
CA LYS A 60 1.59 18.32 0.51
C LYS A 60 0.84 17.06 0.95
N PRO A 61 1.39 15.85 0.72
CA PRO A 61 0.82 14.63 1.26
C PRO A 61 0.67 14.70 2.78
N TYR A 62 -0.44 14.18 3.29
CA TYR A 62 -0.78 14.21 4.72
C TYR A 62 -1.46 12.90 5.12
N LEU A 63 -1.46 12.58 6.42
CA LEU A 63 -2.18 11.42 6.95
C LEU A 63 -3.64 11.79 7.19
N GLY A 64 -4.55 10.91 6.80
CA GLY A 64 -5.99 11.12 7.01
C GLY A 64 -6.70 9.83 7.42
N PRO A 65 -7.97 9.92 7.82
CA PRO A 65 -8.74 8.76 8.22
C PRO A 65 -8.91 7.83 7.01
N PRO A 66 -9.05 6.51 7.21
CA PRO A 66 -9.44 5.61 6.15
C PRO A 66 -10.72 6.09 5.47
N LYS A 67 -10.86 5.81 4.17
CA LYS A 67 -11.93 6.39 3.33
C LYS A 67 -13.34 6.14 3.88
N THR A 68 -13.52 5.05 4.62
CA THR A 68 -14.78 4.68 5.27
C THR A 68 -14.49 4.10 6.65
N ARG A 69 -15.47 4.15 7.57
CA ARG A 69 -15.34 3.51 8.88
C ARG A 69 -14.99 2.01 8.79
N THR A 70 -15.53 1.33 7.78
CA THR A 70 -15.23 -0.10 7.51
C THR A 70 -13.85 -0.35 6.90
N SER A 71 -13.13 0.70 6.48
CA SER A 71 -11.75 0.58 6.03
C SER A 71 -10.79 0.50 7.21
N ALA A 72 -11.18 0.99 8.39
CA ALA A 72 -10.40 0.81 9.61
C ALA A 72 -10.47 -0.65 10.08
N ARG A 73 -9.35 -1.38 10.06
CA ARG A 73 -9.31 -2.83 10.36
C ARG A 73 -7.90 -3.35 10.60
N THR A 74 -7.78 -4.39 11.42
CA THR A 74 -6.57 -5.21 11.50
C THR A 74 -6.67 -6.38 10.51
N ILE A 75 -5.60 -6.67 9.78
CA ILE A 75 -5.53 -7.73 8.78
C ILE A 75 -4.38 -8.68 9.12
N GLU A 76 -4.61 -9.98 9.02
CA GLU A 76 -3.52 -10.97 9.10
C GLU A 76 -2.62 -10.88 7.86
N LEU A 77 -1.31 -10.94 8.10
CA LEU A 77 -0.27 -10.91 7.09
C LEU A 77 0.15 -12.35 6.75
N PRO A 78 -0.08 -12.83 5.51
CA PRO A 78 0.46 -14.11 5.07
C PRO A 78 1.99 -14.13 5.19
N ASP A 79 2.58 -15.32 5.38
CA ASP A 79 4.03 -15.46 5.61
C ASP A 79 4.90 -14.84 4.51
N LEU A 80 4.42 -14.89 3.26
CA LEU A 80 5.10 -14.26 2.11
C LEU A 80 5.17 -12.73 2.28
N VAL A 81 4.13 -12.11 2.84
CA VAL A 81 4.05 -10.67 3.08
C VAL A 81 4.97 -10.30 4.24
N CYS A 82 4.94 -11.07 5.33
CA CYS A 82 5.87 -10.93 6.44
C CYS A 82 7.34 -11.03 5.99
N LYS A 83 7.66 -12.00 5.13
CA LYS A 83 9.00 -12.15 4.54
C LYS A 83 9.40 -10.91 3.73
N ALA A 84 8.50 -10.40 2.89
CA ALA A 84 8.75 -9.22 2.09
C ALA A 84 8.91 -7.95 2.94
N LEU A 85 8.12 -7.79 4.00
CA LEU A 85 8.22 -6.69 4.96
C LEU A 85 9.54 -6.75 5.73
N ARG A 86 9.95 -7.92 6.23
CA ARG A 86 11.26 -8.09 6.88
C ARG A 86 12.40 -7.70 5.94
N GLU A 87 12.34 -8.13 4.68
CA GLU A 87 13.37 -7.80 3.70
C GLU A 87 13.37 -6.30 3.36
N HIS A 88 12.21 -5.67 3.31
CA HIS A 88 12.08 -4.22 3.17
C HIS A 88 12.73 -3.50 4.35
N LEU A 89 12.39 -3.85 5.59
CA LEU A 89 12.93 -3.23 6.80
C LEU A 89 14.46 -3.40 6.94
N LYS A 90 15.03 -4.52 6.44
CA LYS A 90 16.48 -4.72 6.39
C LYS A 90 17.18 -3.81 5.37
N ARG A 91 16.49 -3.45 4.28
CA ARG A 91 17.06 -2.75 3.12
C ARG A 91 16.86 -1.24 3.17
N PHE A 92 15.79 -0.78 3.80
CA PHE A 92 15.40 0.62 3.85
C PHE A 92 15.29 1.08 5.29
N ALA A 93 16.14 2.03 5.66
CA ALA A 93 16.02 2.69 6.95
C ALA A 93 14.68 3.41 7.07
N ILE A 94 14.02 3.22 8.19
CA ILE A 94 12.85 4.02 8.56
C ILE A 94 13.35 5.33 9.12
N VAL A 95 12.87 6.43 8.55
CA VAL A 95 13.23 7.77 8.95
C VAL A 95 11.97 8.50 9.38
N GLU A 96 12.08 9.15 10.53
CA GLU A 96 11.07 10.02 11.09
C GLU A 96 10.85 11.25 10.21
N GLN A 97 9.60 11.54 9.88
CA GLN A 97 9.23 12.65 9.02
C GLN A 97 8.11 13.47 9.63
N GLU A 98 8.28 14.79 9.60
CA GLU A 98 7.22 15.73 9.94
C GLU A 98 6.13 15.71 8.87
N ILE A 99 4.92 15.33 9.25
CA ILE A 99 3.75 15.24 8.38
C ILE A 99 2.53 15.88 9.05
N ASP A 100 1.68 16.49 8.23
CA ASP A 100 0.36 16.90 8.68
C ASP A 100 -0.48 15.64 8.91
N ASP A 101 -1.15 15.55 10.06
CA ASP A 101 -2.02 14.46 10.45
C ASP A 101 -3.43 15.00 10.71
N GLU A 102 -4.36 14.57 9.85
CA GLU A 102 -5.79 14.85 9.93
C GLU A 102 -6.60 13.56 10.13
N THR A 103 -6.01 12.50 10.68
CA THR A 103 -6.69 11.24 11.02
C THR A 103 -7.92 11.48 11.91
N ASP A 104 -7.84 12.45 12.83
CA ASP A 104 -9.01 13.13 13.40
C ASP A 104 -9.17 14.52 12.74
N PRO A 105 -10.10 14.70 11.79
CA PRO A 105 -10.32 15.97 11.11
C PRO A 105 -10.73 17.12 12.06
N ARG A 106 -11.18 16.82 13.28
CA ARG A 106 -11.52 17.84 14.28
C ARG A 106 -10.31 18.36 15.05
N LYS A 107 -9.18 17.66 14.97
CA LYS A 107 -7.94 17.97 15.69
C LYS A 107 -6.73 17.78 14.77
N PRO A 108 -6.67 18.53 13.65
CA PRO A 108 -5.52 18.46 12.77
C PRO A 108 -4.27 18.89 13.54
N LEU A 109 -3.19 18.14 13.36
CA LEU A 109 -1.91 18.42 14.01
C LEU A 109 -0.77 18.14 13.05
N ARG A 110 0.43 18.57 13.44
CA ARG A 110 1.66 18.19 12.77
C ARG A 110 2.48 17.35 13.72
N ARG A 111 2.93 16.18 13.26
CA ARG A 111 3.74 15.25 14.07
C ARG A 111 4.80 14.56 13.24
N THR A 112 5.71 13.95 13.98
CA THR A 112 6.65 12.99 13.44
C THR A 112 5.95 11.65 13.17
N ALA A 113 6.15 11.11 11.97
CA ALA A 113 5.65 9.81 11.54
C ALA A 113 6.77 8.90 11.05
N LYS A 114 6.68 7.61 11.35
CA LYS A 114 7.65 6.57 10.94
C LYS A 114 7.15 5.83 9.72
N LEU A 115 7.00 6.55 8.60
CA LEU A 115 6.44 6.00 7.37
C LEU A 115 7.28 4.82 6.84
N LEU A 116 6.60 3.72 6.55
CA LEU A 116 7.22 2.48 6.12
C LEU A 116 7.80 2.57 4.70
N PHE A 117 7.08 3.27 3.80
CA PHE A 117 7.45 3.39 2.40
C PHE A 117 7.81 4.82 2.04
N THR A 118 9.11 5.05 1.85
CA THR A 118 9.68 6.35 1.53
C THR A 118 10.45 6.29 0.21
N THR A 119 10.65 7.44 -0.40
CA THR A 119 11.51 7.58 -1.58
C THR A 119 12.99 7.53 -1.17
N ASN A 120 13.89 7.48 -2.15
CA ASN A 120 15.33 7.63 -1.90
C ASN A 120 15.73 8.99 -1.29
N LEU A 121 14.86 10.00 -1.41
CA LEU A 121 15.00 11.31 -0.77
C LEU A 121 14.34 11.35 0.62
N LEU A 122 13.90 10.20 1.14
CA LEU A 122 13.21 10.08 2.42
C LEU A 122 11.96 10.97 2.49
N LEU A 123 11.22 11.03 1.37
CA LEU A 123 9.91 11.67 1.31
C LEU A 123 8.81 10.60 1.29
N PRO A 124 7.56 10.93 1.67
CA PRO A 124 6.46 9.98 1.61
C PRO A 124 6.31 9.43 0.18
N MET A 125 6.27 8.11 0.05
CA MET A 125 5.99 7.52 -1.25
C MET A 125 4.53 7.72 -1.61
N HIS A 126 4.25 8.19 -2.82
CA HIS A 126 2.88 8.29 -3.33
C HIS A 126 2.76 7.68 -4.72
N ARG A 127 1.52 7.60 -5.24
CA ARG A 127 1.19 6.95 -6.53
C ARG A 127 2.10 7.35 -7.70
N ALA A 128 2.43 8.63 -7.85
CA ALA A 128 3.26 9.08 -8.98
C ALA A 128 4.68 8.50 -8.89
N THR A 129 5.34 8.65 -7.74
CA THR A 129 6.65 8.05 -7.46
C THR A 129 6.63 6.53 -7.61
N TRP A 130 5.59 5.88 -7.10
CA TRP A 130 5.40 4.44 -7.26
C TRP A 130 5.35 4.02 -8.73
N SER A 131 4.63 4.77 -9.57
CA SER A 131 4.52 4.46 -11.00
C SER A 131 5.88 4.42 -11.71
N HIS A 132 6.80 5.31 -11.34
CA HIS A 132 8.17 5.33 -11.87
C HIS A 132 9.02 4.14 -11.41
N ILE A 133 8.73 3.60 -10.22
CA ILE A 133 9.38 2.39 -9.69
C ILE A 133 8.80 1.13 -10.34
N TRP A 134 7.47 1.07 -10.42
CA TRP A 134 6.70 -0.10 -10.83
C TRP A 134 6.74 -0.33 -12.33
N SER A 135 6.53 0.69 -13.16
CA SER A 135 6.37 0.52 -14.61
C SER A 135 7.55 -0.19 -15.29
N PRO A 136 8.83 0.12 -14.97
CA PRO A 136 9.97 -0.60 -15.53
C PRO A 136 10.05 -2.05 -15.01
N ALA A 137 9.74 -2.28 -13.74
CA ALA A 137 9.76 -3.62 -13.14
C ALA A 137 8.66 -4.52 -13.74
N ALA A 138 7.44 -3.98 -13.86
CA ALA A 138 6.31 -4.64 -14.50
C ALA A 138 6.62 -5.03 -15.95
N ARG A 139 7.19 -4.10 -16.72
CA ARG A 139 7.61 -4.37 -18.11
C ARG A 139 8.65 -5.50 -18.19
N THR A 140 9.63 -5.49 -17.30
CA THR A 140 10.66 -6.54 -17.23
C THR A 140 10.06 -7.90 -16.88
N ALA A 141 9.02 -7.91 -16.04
CA ALA A 141 8.29 -9.11 -15.65
C ALA A 141 7.20 -9.54 -16.67
N GLY A 142 7.10 -8.88 -17.83
CA GLY A 142 6.08 -9.19 -18.83
C GLY A 142 4.65 -8.81 -18.44
N ILE A 143 4.48 -7.98 -17.40
CA ILE A 143 3.16 -7.52 -16.95
C ILE A 143 2.66 -6.41 -17.90
N PRO A 144 1.40 -6.49 -18.37
CA PRO A 144 0.83 -5.47 -19.26
C PRO A 144 0.90 -4.05 -18.68
N PRO A 145 0.99 -3.03 -19.55
CA PRO A 145 0.91 -1.64 -19.11
C PRO A 145 -0.43 -1.38 -18.42
N ARG A 146 -0.48 -0.34 -17.56
CA ARG A 146 -1.65 0.09 -16.77
C ARG A 146 -2.06 -0.84 -15.62
N ILE A 147 -1.49 -2.05 -15.50
CA ILE A 147 -1.58 -2.82 -14.26
C ILE A 147 -0.86 -2.06 -13.16
N GLY A 148 -1.56 -1.73 -12.07
CA GLY A 148 -1.01 -1.04 -10.91
C GLY A 148 -1.62 -1.54 -9.60
N LEU A 149 -1.41 -0.81 -8.51
CA LEU A 149 -1.89 -1.24 -7.17
C LEU A 149 -3.39 -1.54 -7.13
N HIS A 150 -4.19 -0.80 -7.89
CA HIS A 150 -5.63 -1.05 -7.97
C HIS A 150 -5.95 -2.40 -8.64
N CYS A 151 -5.27 -2.73 -9.74
CA CYS A 151 -5.40 -4.02 -10.41
C CYS A 151 -4.90 -5.18 -9.52
N LEU A 152 -3.82 -4.98 -8.77
CA LEU A 152 -3.32 -5.98 -7.80
C LEU A 152 -4.34 -6.23 -6.68
N ARG A 153 -5.01 -5.18 -6.20
CA ARG A 153 -6.11 -5.31 -5.26
C ARG A 153 -7.33 -6.01 -5.86
N HIS A 154 -7.63 -5.78 -7.13
CA HIS A 154 -8.68 -6.54 -7.84
C HIS A 154 -8.30 -8.01 -7.97
N TYR A 155 -7.05 -8.31 -8.31
CA TYR A 155 -6.54 -9.67 -8.32
C TYR A 155 -6.76 -10.39 -6.98
N PHE A 156 -6.49 -9.74 -5.85
CA PHE A 156 -6.75 -10.31 -4.51
C PHE A 156 -8.24 -10.70 -4.34
N ALA A 157 -9.14 -9.80 -4.72
CA ALA A 157 -10.57 -10.04 -4.62
C ALA A 157 -11.04 -11.17 -5.55
N THR A 158 -10.57 -11.19 -6.80
CA THR A 158 -10.84 -12.27 -7.76
C THR A 158 -10.33 -13.61 -7.23
N LEU A 159 -9.15 -13.64 -6.60
CA LEU A 159 -8.59 -14.83 -5.99
C LEU A 159 -9.48 -15.35 -4.85
N LEU A 160 -9.98 -14.48 -3.97
CA LEU A 160 -10.90 -14.87 -2.90
C LEU A 160 -12.19 -15.46 -3.46
N ILE A 161 -12.79 -14.82 -4.47
CA ILE A 161 -14.01 -15.30 -5.14
C ILE A 161 -13.76 -16.68 -5.77
N HIS A 162 -12.65 -16.83 -6.49
CA HIS A 162 -12.27 -18.09 -7.12
C HIS A 162 -12.06 -19.22 -6.10
N LYS A 163 -11.64 -18.89 -4.87
CA LYS A 163 -11.54 -19.82 -3.73
C LYS A 163 -12.87 -20.06 -3.00
N GLY A 164 -13.99 -19.57 -3.53
CA GLY A 164 -15.33 -19.79 -3.00
C GLY A 164 -15.70 -18.87 -1.82
N ALA A 165 -14.96 -17.77 -1.61
CA ALA A 165 -15.31 -16.82 -0.56
C ALA A 165 -16.64 -16.13 -0.88
N SER A 166 -17.50 -15.98 0.14
CA SER A 166 -18.75 -15.23 -0.02
C SER A 166 -18.48 -13.76 -0.36
N VAL A 167 -19.43 -13.10 -1.04
CA VAL A 167 -19.36 -11.65 -1.32
C VAL A 167 -19.12 -10.85 -0.04
N LYS A 168 -19.74 -11.25 1.08
CA LYS A 168 -19.57 -10.61 2.39
C LYS A 168 -18.13 -10.76 2.90
N THR A 169 -17.54 -11.95 2.75
CA THR A 169 -16.13 -12.20 3.11
C THR A 169 -15.20 -11.31 2.30
N VAL A 170 -15.39 -11.22 0.98
CA VAL A 170 -14.58 -10.38 0.09
C VAL A 170 -14.73 -8.90 0.45
N GLN A 171 -15.96 -8.44 0.72
CA GLN A 171 -16.24 -7.07 1.13
C GLN A 171 -15.50 -6.70 2.42
N LEU A 172 -15.53 -7.58 3.42
CA LEU A 172 -14.85 -7.38 4.71
C LEU A 172 -13.33 -7.35 4.52
N ALA A 173 -12.76 -8.31 3.78
CA ALA A 173 -11.32 -8.36 3.50
C ALA A 173 -10.82 -7.07 2.81
N LEU A 174 -11.62 -6.54 1.87
CA LEU A 174 -11.30 -5.30 1.17
C LEU A 174 -11.59 -4.03 1.98
N GLY A 175 -12.33 -4.08 3.09
CA GLY A 175 -12.78 -2.87 3.79
C GLY A 175 -13.69 -1.99 2.91
N HIS A 176 -14.60 -2.61 2.15
CA HIS A 176 -15.59 -1.90 1.35
C HIS A 176 -16.81 -1.53 2.22
N SER A 177 -17.28 -0.28 2.13
CA SER A 177 -18.50 0.16 2.83
C SER A 177 -19.77 -0.44 2.25
N THR A 178 -19.80 -0.77 0.96
CA THR A 178 -20.95 -1.39 0.31
C THR A 178 -20.56 -2.63 -0.49
N PRO A 179 -21.43 -3.65 -0.57
CA PRO A 179 -21.22 -4.83 -1.42
C PRO A 179 -21.18 -4.48 -2.92
N MET A 180 -21.81 -3.37 -3.33
CA MET A 180 -21.88 -2.92 -4.73
C MET A 180 -20.51 -2.57 -5.32
N VAL A 181 -19.54 -2.10 -4.52
CA VAL A 181 -18.16 -1.89 -5.01
C VAL A 181 -17.50 -3.22 -5.38
N THR A 182 -17.91 -4.31 -4.76
CA THR A 182 -17.46 -5.66 -5.10
C THR A 182 -18.23 -6.18 -6.32
N LEU A 183 -19.57 -6.13 -6.32
CA LEU A 183 -20.37 -6.64 -7.45
C LEU A 183 -20.14 -5.88 -8.78
N ASN A 184 -20.11 -4.54 -8.79
CA ASN A 184 -19.99 -3.76 -10.02
C ASN A 184 -18.60 -3.88 -10.69
N THR A 185 -17.59 -4.42 -9.99
CA THR A 185 -16.27 -4.66 -10.60
C THR A 185 -16.13 -6.07 -11.18
N TYR A 186 -17.03 -7.01 -10.87
CA TYR A 186 -16.90 -8.41 -11.31
C TYR A 186 -18.08 -8.95 -12.14
N ILE A 187 -19.13 -8.15 -12.39
CA ILE A 187 -20.29 -8.52 -13.23
C ILE A 187 -20.22 -7.82 -14.62
N GLY A 188 -19.09 -7.20 -14.94
CA GLY A 188 -18.90 -6.39 -16.16
C GLY A 188 -17.94 -6.98 -17.21
N GLU A 189 -17.58 -8.26 -17.12
CA GLU A 189 -16.92 -9.00 -18.21
C GLU A 189 -17.87 -10.03 -18.80
#